data_AF-A0A7S2MZ32-F1
#
_entry.id   AF-A0A7S2MZ32-F1
#
_cell.length_a   1.000
_cell.length_b   1.000
_cell.length_c   1.000
_cell.angle_alpha   90.00
_cell.angle_beta   90.00
_cell.angle_gamma   90.00
#
_symmetry.space_group_name_H-M   'P 1'
#
loop_
_entity.id
_entity.type
_entity.pdbx_description
1 polymer ?
#
loop_
_entity_poly.entity_id
_entity_poly.type
_entity_poly.pdbx_seq_one_letter_code
_entity_poly.pdbx_strand_id
1 'polypeptide(L)'
;RTWMVRHPKEIVVIWLSRAGSVDAKGTDQFPGASLEDKNTFWSTYAQIFDGMLLDNTATPPQSTPINDIAGKVLTFASDYEELTNSSVYALDAALYLKN
;
A
#
# COMPACT_ATOMS: atom_id res chain seq x y z
N ARG A 1 5.93 -4.89 10.70
CA ARG A 1 6.72 -3.90 11.48
C ARG A 1 7.95 -4.49 12.17
N THR A 2 7.82 -5.38 13.16
CA THR A 2 8.95 -5.87 13.99
C THR A 2 10.13 -6.42 13.19
N TRP A 3 9.86 -7.16 12.11
CA TRP A 3 10.92 -7.66 11.24
C TRP A 3 11.74 -6.51 10.61
N MET A 4 11.09 -5.47 10.08
CA MET A 4 11.79 -4.33 9.47
C MET A 4 12.64 -3.54 10.45
N VAL A 5 12.20 -3.42 11.71
CA VAL A 5 13.02 -2.78 12.77
C VAL A 5 14.37 -3.49 12.92
N ARG A 6 14.41 -4.81 12.71
CA ARG A 6 15.64 -5.62 12.75
C ARG A 6 16.41 -5.64 11.43
N HIS A 7 15.79 -5.17 10.34
CA HIS A 7 16.35 -5.17 8.98
C HIS A 7 16.19 -3.78 8.34
N PRO A 8 16.84 -2.74 8.88
CA PRO A 8 16.57 -1.34 8.53
C PRO A 8 17.01 -0.96 7.10
N LYS A 9 17.68 -1.86 6.38
CA LYS A 9 18.12 -1.64 4.99
C LYS A 9 17.20 -2.30 3.96
N GLU A 10 16.28 -3.15 4.40
CA GLU A 10 15.40 -3.90 3.52
C GLU A 10 14.21 -3.05 3.10
N ILE A 11 13.72 -3.29 1.89
CA ILE A 11 12.47 -2.71 1.40
C ILE A 11 11.44 -3.83 1.43
N VAL A 12 10.28 -3.55 1.99
CA VAL A 12 9.18 -4.51 2.00
C VAL A 12 8.12 -4.03 1.02
N VAL A 13 7.80 -4.85 0.04
CA VAL A 13 6.69 -4.60 -0.88
C VAL A 13 5.48 -5.40 -0.40
N ILE A 14 4.36 -4.72 -0.19
CA ILE A 14 3.09 -5.33 0.22
C ILE A 14 2.04 -5.00 -0.83
N TRP A 15 1.39 -6.02 -1.37
CA TRP A 15 0.24 -5.84 -2.25
C TRP A 15 -1.04 -6.28 -1.53
N LEU A 16 -1.93 -5.34 -1.30
CA LEU A 16 -3.23 -5.54 -0.66
C LEU A 16 -4.26 -5.84 -1.76
N SER A 17 -4.60 -7.11 -1.91
CA SER A 17 -5.62 -7.54 -2.87
C SER A 17 -6.39 -8.76 -2.39
N ARG A 18 -7.59 -8.96 -2.96
CA ARG A 18 -8.29 -10.23 -2.93
C ARG A 18 -7.91 -11.04 -4.16
N ALA A 19 -7.46 -12.27 -3.91
CA ALA A 19 -7.11 -13.25 -4.95
C ALA A 19 -6.14 -12.75 -6.04
N GLY A 20 -5.32 -11.72 -5.75
CA GLY A 20 -4.39 -11.17 -6.73
C GLY A 20 -5.05 -10.36 -7.85
N SER A 21 -6.27 -9.86 -7.66
CA SER A 21 -6.86 -8.95 -8.65
C SER A 21 -6.24 -7.57 -8.54
N VAL A 22 -5.72 -7.03 -9.66
CA VAL A 22 -5.19 -5.66 -9.73
C VAL A 22 -6.29 -4.62 -9.98
N ASP A 23 -7.32 -4.98 -10.74
CA ASP A 23 -8.30 -4.04 -11.29
C ASP A 23 -9.68 -4.10 -10.62
N ALA A 24 -9.98 -5.15 -9.85
CA ALA A 24 -11.29 -5.25 -9.21
C ALA A 24 -11.43 -4.14 -8.15
N LYS A 25 -12.65 -3.61 -8.04
CA LYS A 25 -13.05 -2.51 -7.15
C LYS A 25 -14.29 -2.88 -6.34
N GLY A 26 -14.61 -2.08 -5.32
CA GLY A 26 -15.90 -2.20 -4.63
C GLY A 26 -16.12 -3.57 -4.01
N THR A 27 -17.29 -4.16 -4.30
CA THR A 27 -17.67 -5.50 -3.84
C THR A 27 -16.96 -6.63 -4.57
N ASP A 28 -16.46 -6.39 -5.78
CA ASP A 28 -15.72 -7.42 -6.51
C ASP A 28 -14.36 -7.66 -5.85
N GLN A 29 -13.75 -6.58 -5.36
CA GLN A 29 -12.50 -6.65 -4.60
C GLN A 29 -12.70 -7.10 -3.17
N PHE A 30 -13.66 -6.52 -2.44
CA PHE A 30 -13.88 -6.86 -1.03
C PHE A 30 -15.39 -7.05 -0.77
N PRO A 31 -15.95 -8.25 -1.04
CA PRO A 31 -17.37 -8.49 -0.87
C PRO A 31 -17.81 -8.32 0.57
N GLY A 32 -18.93 -7.61 0.76
CA GLY A 32 -19.53 -7.40 2.07
C GLY A 32 -18.80 -6.37 2.95
N ALA A 33 -17.66 -5.84 2.52
CA ALA A 33 -17.00 -4.73 3.22
C ALA A 33 -17.61 -3.40 2.80
N SER A 34 -18.05 -2.61 3.77
CA SER A 34 -18.45 -1.22 3.53
C SER A 34 -17.22 -0.33 3.25
N LEU A 35 -17.44 0.86 2.71
CA LEU A 35 -16.39 1.87 2.55
C LEU A 35 -15.73 2.24 3.90
N GLU A 36 -16.51 2.27 4.98
CA GLU A 36 -16.01 2.54 6.33
C GLU A 36 -15.10 1.41 6.84
N ASP A 37 -15.46 0.15 6.60
CA ASP A 37 -14.63 -1.01 6.98
C ASP A 37 -13.28 -0.97 6.26
N LYS A 38 -13.30 -0.67 4.97
CA LYS A 38 -12.11 -0.54 4.12
C LYS A 38 -11.17 0.56 4.63
N ASN A 39 -11.70 1.75 4.88
CA ASN A 39 -10.93 2.89 5.38
C ASN A 39 -10.42 2.67 6.81
N THR A 40 -11.18 1.97 7.65
CA THR A 40 -10.79 1.61 9.01
C THR A 40 -9.64 0.59 9.01
N PHE A 41 -9.73 -0.41 8.13
CA PHE A 41 -8.65 -1.35 7.88
C PHE A 41 -7.38 -0.61 7.44
N TRP A 42 -7.49 0.28 6.45
CA TRP A 42 -6.35 1.05 5.97
C TRP A 42 -5.74 1.94 7.05
N SER A 43 -6.56 2.64 7.83
CA SER A 43 -6.08 3.49 8.93
C SER A 43 -5.29 2.68 9.97
N THR A 44 -5.80 1.49 10.31
CA THR A 44 -5.12 0.56 11.23
C THR A 44 -3.80 0.06 10.64
N TYR A 45 -3.81 -0.31 9.35
CA TYR A 45 -2.61 -0.71 8.62
C TYR A 45 -1.56 0.41 8.61
N ALA A 46 -1.97 1.64 8.29
CA ALA A 46 -1.09 2.80 8.24
C ALA A 46 -0.47 3.09 9.61
N GLN A 47 -1.24 2.97 10.69
CA GLN A 47 -0.74 3.11 12.06
C GLN A 47 0.31 2.03 12.41
N ILE A 48 0.10 0.78 12.00
CA ILE A 48 1.06 -0.32 12.22
C ILE A 48 2.40 -0.03 11.53
N PHE A 49 2.39 0.64 10.38
CA PHE A 49 3.60 0.99 9.63
C PHE A 49 3.95 2.48 9.69
N ASP A 50 3.47 3.19 10.72
CA ASP A 50 3.73 4.62 10.90
C ASP A 50 5.24 4.94 10.85
N GLY A 51 5.59 5.96 10.06
CA GLY A 51 6.96 6.36 9.72
C GLY A 51 7.72 5.45 8.74
N MET A 52 7.20 4.24 8.47
CA MET A 52 7.81 3.26 7.56
C MET A 52 7.16 3.25 6.18
N LEU A 53 5.91 3.66 6.04
CA LEU A 53 5.28 3.77 4.72
C LEU A 53 6.00 4.83 3.88
N LEU A 54 6.16 4.52 2.59
CA LEU A 54 6.71 5.46 1.62
C LEU A 54 5.64 6.50 1.25
N ASP A 55 5.94 7.78 1.43
CA ASP A 55 5.15 8.86 0.85
C ASP A 55 5.50 8.98 -0.64
N ASN A 56 4.60 8.54 -1.52
CA ASN A 56 4.86 8.48 -2.95
C ASN A 56 4.83 9.86 -3.65
N THR A 57 4.36 10.90 -2.96
CA THR A 57 4.35 12.27 -3.50
C THR A 57 5.69 12.95 -3.29
N ALA A 58 6.33 12.69 -2.15
CA ALA A 58 7.66 13.18 -1.83
C ALA A 58 8.76 12.28 -2.42
N THR A 59 8.52 10.98 -2.51
CA THR A 59 9.51 9.99 -2.93
C THR A 59 8.90 8.98 -3.91
N PRO A 60 8.72 9.37 -5.19
CA PRO A 60 8.11 8.51 -6.19
C PRO A 60 9.01 7.28 -6.46
N PRO A 61 8.54 6.05 -6.19
CA PRO A 61 9.40 4.86 -6.18
C PRO A 61 9.97 4.50 -7.56
N GLN A 62 9.27 4.85 -8.65
CA GLN A 62 9.69 4.62 -10.03
C GLN A 62 10.89 5.46 -10.47
N SER A 63 11.17 6.58 -9.79
CA SER A 63 12.29 7.48 -10.10
C SER A 63 13.27 7.65 -8.93
N THR A 64 13.00 7.02 -7.79
CA THR A 64 13.85 7.12 -6.61
C THR A 64 14.85 5.96 -6.58
N PRO A 65 16.14 6.22 -6.36
CA PRO A 65 17.12 5.16 -6.12
C PRO A 65 16.72 4.25 -4.95
N ILE A 66 16.95 2.94 -5.09
CA ILE A 66 16.63 1.93 -4.08
C ILE A 66 17.20 2.27 -2.69
N ASN A 67 18.42 2.81 -2.65
CA ASN A 67 19.08 3.18 -1.38
C ASN A 67 18.32 4.27 -0.61
N ASP A 68 17.62 5.16 -1.30
CA ASP A 68 16.91 6.28 -0.68
C ASP A 68 15.55 5.85 -0.10
N ILE A 69 15.05 4.67 -0.50
CA ILE A 69 13.82 4.05 0.05
C ILE A 69 14.10 2.86 0.97
N ALA A 70 15.37 2.62 1.33
CA ALA A 70 15.74 1.55 2.25
C ALA A 70 15.02 1.70 3.60
N GLY A 71 14.53 0.58 4.15
CA GLY A 71 13.76 0.57 5.39
C GLY A 71 12.31 1.03 5.26
N LYS A 72 11.82 1.27 4.02
CA LYS A 72 10.43 1.64 3.75
C LYS A 72 9.56 0.46 3.34
N VAL A 73 8.26 0.64 3.57
CA VAL A 73 7.21 -0.21 3.02
C VAL A 73 6.64 0.45 1.79
N LEU A 74 6.70 -0.26 0.67
CA LEU A 74 6.04 0.10 -0.56
C LEU A 74 4.72 -0.67 -0.64
N THR A 75 3.59 0.03 -0.53
CA THR A 75 2.27 -0.60 -0.52
C THR A 75 1.56 -0.37 -1.83
N PHE A 76 1.15 -1.45 -2.49
CA PHE A 76 0.21 -1.42 -3.61
C PHE A 76 -1.17 -1.81 -3.10
N ALA A 77 -2.18 -1.03 -3.43
CA ALA A 77 -3.56 -1.30 -3.07
C ALA A 77 -4.38 -1.53 -4.34
N SER A 78 -4.99 -2.70 -4.43
CA SER A 78 -6.13 -2.87 -5.33
C SER A 78 -7.35 -2.18 -4.72
N ASP A 79 -8.25 -1.65 -5.55
CA ASP A 79 -9.33 -0.76 -5.09
C ASP A 79 -8.80 0.46 -4.32
N TYR A 80 -7.70 1.05 -4.81
CA TYR A 80 -6.93 2.11 -4.14
C TYR A 80 -7.78 3.25 -3.57
N GLU A 81 -8.72 3.76 -4.37
CA GLU A 81 -9.56 4.90 -3.99
C GLU A 81 -10.45 4.56 -2.79
N GLU A 82 -11.18 3.45 -2.81
CA GLU A 82 -12.07 3.07 -1.72
C GLU A 82 -11.33 2.42 -0.53
N LEU A 83 -10.26 1.68 -0.78
CA LEU A 83 -9.50 1.00 0.27
C LEU A 83 -8.71 2.00 1.11
N THR A 84 -8.02 2.92 0.44
CA THR A 84 -7.02 3.78 1.08
C THR A 84 -7.47 5.22 1.26
N ASN A 85 -8.67 5.56 0.75
CA ASN A 85 -9.13 6.94 0.58
C ASN A 85 -8.09 7.79 -0.18
N SER A 86 -7.53 7.23 -1.25
CA SER A 86 -6.48 7.83 -2.07
C SER A 86 -5.26 8.31 -1.28
N SER A 87 -4.77 7.49 -0.35
CA SER A 87 -3.64 7.85 0.51
C SER A 87 -2.32 7.91 -0.27
N VAL A 88 -1.53 8.97 -0.03
CA VAL A 88 -0.15 9.13 -0.54
C VAL A 88 0.81 8.02 -0.09
N TYR A 89 0.40 7.20 0.88
CA TYR A 89 1.18 6.08 1.40
C TYR A 89 0.88 4.74 0.70
N ALA A 90 0.03 4.74 -0.32
CA ALA A 90 -0.24 3.59 -1.18
C ALA A 90 -0.14 3.97 -2.65
N LEU A 91 0.19 2.98 -3.49
CA LEU A 91 0.14 3.07 -4.94
C LEU A 91 -1.08 2.31 -5.47
N ASP A 92 -1.65 2.82 -6.55
CA ASP A 92 -2.73 2.13 -7.26
C ASP A 92 -2.21 0.88 -7.99
N ALA A 93 -2.62 -0.30 -7.53
CA ALA A 93 -2.21 -1.56 -8.14
C ALA A 93 -2.66 -1.68 -9.61
N ALA A 94 -3.83 -1.14 -9.96
CA ALA A 94 -4.33 -1.17 -11.34
C ALA A 94 -3.45 -0.36 -12.28
N LEU A 95 -2.87 0.73 -11.78
CA LEU A 95 -1.98 1.59 -12.56
C LEU A 95 -0.57 1.00 -12.69
N TYR A 96 -0.04 0.40 -11.62
CA TYR A 96 1.39 0.06 -11.55
C TYR A 96 1.72 -1.43 -11.70
N LEU A 97 0.76 -2.34 -11.50
CA LEU A 97 0.99 -3.79 -11.57
C LEU A 97 0.31 -4.46 -12.76
N LYS A 98 -0.45 -3.71 -13.55
CA LYS A 98 -1.10 -4.21 -14.76
C LYS A 98 -0.08 -4.29 -15.90
N ASN A 99 0.05 -5.48 -16.49
CA ASN A 99 0.87 -5.73 -17.68
C ASN A 99 0.13 -5.34 -18.95
#